data_AF-A0A954UAV6-F1
#
_entry.id   AF-A0A954UAV6-F1
#
_cell.length_a   1.000
_cell.length_b   1.000
_cell.length_c   1.000
_cell.angle_alpha   90.00
_cell.angle_beta   90.00
_cell.angle_gamma   90.00
#
_symmetry.space_group_name_H-M   'P 1'
#
loop_
_entity.id
_entity.type
_entity.pdbx_description
1 polymer ?
#
loop_
_entity_poly.entity_id
_entity_poly.type
_entity_poly.pdbx_seq_one_letter_code
_entity_poly.pdbx_strand_id
1 'polypeptide(L)'
;GELVLDPFGGSGTTLAVAKKLNRRFVSFELSAEYAKQIQKRLKGIQPGDPLDGAAEPTVSAPSTANGRRLDDKSPTNGERPRRAKSSAGRALPGMD
;
A
#
# COMPACT_ATOMS: atom_id res chain seq x y z
N GLY A 1 -16.64 6.71 20.63
CA GLY A 1 -16.08 6.92 19.28
C GLY A 1 -17.04 6.42 18.23
N GLU A 2 -17.04 7.07 17.06
CA GLU A 2 -17.83 6.70 15.88
C GLU A 2 -17.39 5.35 15.28
N LEU A 3 -18.24 4.78 14.41
CA LEU A 3 -17.93 3.58 13.63
C LEU A 3 -17.38 3.97 12.26
N VAL A 4 -16.21 3.45 11.91
CA VAL A 4 -15.63 3.53 10.56
C VAL A 4 -16.00 2.28 9.77
N LEU A 5 -16.58 2.46 8.59
CA LEU A 5 -16.86 1.38 7.66
C LEU A 5 -15.92 1.49 6.46
N ASP A 6 -15.23 0.39 6.13
CA ASP A 6 -14.41 0.28 4.93
C ASP A 6 -14.81 -0.95 4.09
N PRO A 7 -15.53 -0.77 2.97
CA PRO A 7 -16.00 -1.90 2.16
C PRO A 7 -14.88 -2.64 1.41
N PHE A 8 -13.66 -2.08 1.33
CA PHE A 8 -12.54 -2.65 0.58
C PHE A 8 -11.26 -2.58 1.41
N GLY A 9 -11.10 -3.53 2.34
CA GLY A 9 -10.04 -3.51 3.36
C GLY A 9 -8.63 -3.42 2.81
N GLY A 10 -8.33 -4.02 1.65
CA GLY A 10 -7.06 -3.87 0.95
C GLY A 10 -5.85 -4.16 1.85
N SER A 11 -5.00 -3.16 2.06
CA SER A 11 -3.82 -3.26 2.95
C SER A 11 -4.12 -3.01 4.44
N GLY A 12 -5.35 -2.61 4.77
CA GLY A 12 -5.80 -2.33 6.13
C GLY A 12 -5.40 -0.96 6.68
N THR A 13 -5.02 0.00 5.82
CA THR A 13 -4.63 1.35 6.24
C THR A 13 -5.74 2.09 7.00
N THR A 14 -6.98 2.03 6.50
CA THR A 14 -8.14 2.66 7.16
C THR A 14 -8.35 2.12 8.58
N LEU A 15 -8.31 0.79 8.75
CA LEU A 15 -8.50 0.14 10.05
C LEU A 15 -7.34 0.44 10.99
N ALA A 16 -6.12 0.48 10.47
CA ALA A 16 -4.94 0.84 11.23
C ALA A 16 -5.10 2.27 11.81
N VAL A 17 -5.44 3.25 10.97
CA VAL A 17 -5.69 4.62 11.40
C VAL A 17 -6.88 4.70 12.38
N ALA A 18 -7.97 4.00 12.11
CA ALA A 18 -9.12 3.95 13.00
C ALA A 18 -8.75 3.41 14.40
N LYS A 19 -7.94 2.35 14.46
CA LYS A 19 -7.44 1.80 15.73
C LYS A 19 -6.54 2.78 16.46
N LYS A 20 -5.58 3.42 15.77
CA LYS A 20 -4.70 4.46 16.32
C LYS A 20 -5.51 5.62 16.91
N LEU A 21 -6.59 6.03 16.25
CA LEU A 21 -7.51 7.07 16.71
C LEU A 21 -8.54 6.60 17.75
N ASN A 22 -8.42 5.39 18.28
CA ASN A 22 -9.34 4.80 19.24
C ASN A 22 -10.82 4.78 18.77
N ARG A 23 -11.03 4.55 17.47
CA ARG A 23 -12.37 4.44 16.85
C ARG A 23 -12.75 2.97 16.70
N ARG A 24 -14.07 2.70 16.65
CA ARG A 24 -14.57 1.39 16.25
C ARG A 24 -14.51 1.28 14.73
N PHE A 25 -14.27 0.10 14.20
CA PHE A 25 -14.18 -0.11 12.75
C PHE A 25 -14.72 -1.47 12.33
N VAL A 26 -15.25 -1.53 11.11
CA VAL A 26 -15.66 -2.76 10.39
C VAL A 26 -15.14 -2.65 8.96
N SER A 27 -14.65 -3.76 8.41
CA SER A 27 -14.22 -3.79 7.03
C SER A 27 -14.48 -5.14 6.39
N PHE A 28 -14.65 -5.13 5.07
CA PHE A 28 -14.78 -6.31 4.24
C PHE A 28 -13.58 -6.43 3.32
N GLU A 29 -13.03 -7.64 3.22
CA GLU A 29 -11.94 -7.96 2.30
C GLU A 29 -12.19 -9.38 1.78
N LEU A 30 -12.21 -9.52 0.44
CA LEU A 30 -12.57 -10.77 -0.22
C LEU A 30 -11.41 -11.78 -0.16
N SER A 31 -10.17 -11.30 -0.23
CA SER A 31 -8.99 -12.16 -0.15
C SER A 31 -8.74 -12.59 1.29
N ALA A 32 -8.84 -13.89 1.54
CA ALA A 32 -8.49 -14.47 2.83
C ALA A 32 -7.03 -14.19 3.24
N GLU A 33 -6.13 -14.05 2.26
CA GLU A 33 -4.74 -13.67 2.52
C GLU A 33 -4.63 -12.24 3.02
N TYR A 34 -5.26 -11.28 2.33
CA TYR A 34 -5.27 -9.88 2.78
C TYR A 34 -5.97 -9.73 4.13
N ALA A 35 -7.08 -10.43 4.37
CA ALA A 35 -7.74 -10.45 5.68
C ALA A 35 -6.79 -10.89 6.81
N LYS A 36 -5.99 -11.94 6.60
CA LYS A 36 -4.97 -12.38 7.57
C LYS A 36 -3.87 -11.33 7.78
N GLN A 37 -3.41 -10.69 6.70
CA GLN A 37 -2.41 -9.63 6.77
C GLN A 37 -2.92 -8.42 7.56
N ILE A 38 -4.17 -8.00 7.31
CA ILE A 38 -4.85 -6.94 8.05
C ILE A 38 -4.91 -7.29 9.55
N GLN A 39 -5.38 -8.50 9.90
CA GLN A 39 -5.44 -8.93 11.30
C GLN A 39 -4.05 -8.93 11.97
N LYS A 40 -3.01 -9.41 11.27
CA LYS A 40 -1.64 -9.38 11.78
C LYS A 40 -1.15 -7.95 12.03
N ARG A 41 -1.40 -7.03 11.09
CA ARG A 41 -1.06 -5.60 11.23
C ARG A 41 -1.76 -5.00 12.45
N LEU A 42 -3.07 -5.23 12.58
CA LEU A 42 -3.86 -4.66 13.68
C LEU A 42 -3.44 -5.16 15.06
N LYS A 43 -2.91 -6.39 15.20
CA LYS A 43 -2.41 -6.90 16.49
C LYS A 43 -1.24 -6.06 17.04
N GLY A 44 -0.43 -5.47 16.18
CA GLY A 44 0.73 -4.66 16.57
C GLY A 44 0.45 -3.18 16.84
N ILE A 45 -0.79 -2.71 16.65
CA ILE A 45 -1.16 -1.30 16.81
C ILE A 45 -1.87 -1.09 18.15
N GLN A 46 -1.53 -0.03 18.86
CA GLN A 46 -2.25 0.44 20.05
C GLN A 46 -2.99 1.76 19.76
N PRO A 47 -4.12 2.01 20.43
CA PRO A 47 -4.72 3.35 20.42
C PRO A 47 -3.71 4.39 20.93
N GLY A 48 -3.60 5.52 20.22
CA GLY A 48 -2.65 6.58 20.50
C GLY A 48 -1.31 6.45 19.77
N ASP A 49 -1.04 5.34 19.06
CA ASP A 49 0.17 5.23 18.24
C ASP A 49 0.23 6.35 17.19
N PRO A 50 1.43 6.87 16.86
CA PRO A 50 1.61 7.91 15.85
C PRO A 50 0.98 7.55 14.51
N LEU A 51 0.34 8.52 13.86
CA LEU A 51 -0.15 8.35 12.49
C LEU A 51 1.01 8.36 11.50
N ASP A 52 0.88 7.56 10.45
CA ASP A 52 1.84 7.52 9.34
C ASP A 52 1.44 8.57 8.30
N GLY A 53 2.38 9.37 7.81
CA GLY A 53 2.12 10.37 6.77
C GLY A 53 2.89 11.67 6.95
N ALA A 54 2.64 12.64 6.07
CA ALA A 54 3.15 14.00 6.25
C ALA A 54 2.46 14.64 7.46
N ALA A 55 3.22 15.41 8.25
CA ALA A 55 2.67 16.19 9.36
C ALA A 55 1.59 17.18 8.87
N GLU A 56 1.72 17.64 7.63
CA GLU A 56 0.79 18.55 6.95
C GLU A 56 0.02 17.81 5.83
N PRO A 57 -1.17 17.26 6.10
CA PRO A 57 -1.91 16.42 5.15
C PRO A 57 -2.48 17.20 3.95
N THR A 58 -2.51 18.52 4.03
CA THR A 58 -2.93 19.43 2.94
C THR A 58 -1.85 19.64 1.88
N VAL A 59 -0.59 19.27 2.18
CA VAL A 59 0.50 19.35 1.22
C VAL A 59 0.48 18.08 0.38
N SER A 60 0.19 18.22 -0.91
CA SER A 60 0.13 17.10 -1.86
C SER A 60 1.47 16.39 -1.99
N ALA A 61 1.46 15.18 -2.58
CA ALA A 61 2.69 14.60 -3.11
C ALA A 61 3.41 15.64 -4.00
N PRO A 62 4.75 15.76 -3.91
CA PRO A 62 5.48 16.72 -4.72
C PRO A 62 5.13 16.49 -6.20
N SER A 63 4.96 17.59 -6.95
CA SER A 63 4.81 17.50 -8.41
C SER A 63 5.89 16.59 -8.98
N THR A 64 5.56 15.79 -9.98
CA THR A 64 6.51 14.85 -10.61
C THR A 64 7.81 15.53 -11.06
N ALA A 65 7.79 16.83 -11.32
CA ALA A 65 8.98 17.64 -11.60
C ALA A 65 9.96 17.73 -10.41
N ASN A 66 9.46 17.73 -9.17
CA ASN A 66 10.22 17.82 -7.91
C ASN A 66 10.19 16.50 -7.11
N GLY A 67 9.70 15.41 -7.68
CA GLY A 67 9.71 14.09 -7.06
C GLY A 67 11.11 13.46 -7.10
N ARG A 68 11.42 12.56 -6.15
CA ARG A 68 12.63 11.73 -6.24
C ARG A 68 12.59 10.90 -7.52
N ARG A 69 13.61 11.01 -8.37
CA ARG A 69 13.74 10.12 -9.52
C ARG A 69 14.40 8.81 -9.10
N LEU A 70 14.11 7.74 -9.84
CA LEU A 70 14.58 6.39 -9.48
C LEU A 70 16.11 6.25 -9.61
N ASP A 71 16.72 7.06 -10.47
CA ASP A 71 18.16 7.22 -10.70
C ASP A 71 18.89 7.97 -9.57
N ASP A 72 18.18 8.71 -8.71
CA ASP A 72 18.78 9.43 -7.57
C ASP A 72 19.13 8.51 -6.38
N LYS A 73 18.83 7.21 -6.47
CA LYS A 73 19.23 6.24 -5.44
C LYS A 73 20.71 5.89 -5.61
N SER A 74 21.55 6.31 -4.68
CA SER A 74 22.84 5.68 -4.44
C SER A 74 22.66 4.17 -4.29
N PRO A 75 23.55 3.34 -4.86
CA PRO A 75 23.35 1.90 -4.95
C PRO A 75 23.33 1.31 -3.54
N THR A 76 22.15 0.91 -3.07
CA THR A 76 22.03 0.05 -1.89
C THR A 76 22.60 -1.31 -2.28
N ASN A 77 23.71 -1.68 -1.65
CA ASN A 77 24.37 -2.97 -1.79
C ASN A 77 23.36 -4.11 -1.58
N GLY A 78 23.05 -4.83 -2.66
CA GLY A 78 22.03 -5.88 -2.67
C GLY A 78 21.61 -6.19 -4.10
N GLU A 79 22.33 -7.12 -4.73
CA GLU A 79 22.02 -7.64 -6.06
C GLU A 79 20.56 -8.10 -6.14
N ARG A 80 19.77 -7.44 -6.98
CA ARG A 80 18.53 -8.00 -7.53
C ARG A 80 18.78 -8.29 -9.00
N PRO A 81 18.71 -9.55 -9.46
CA PRO A 81 18.93 -9.86 -10.87
C PRO A 81 17.85 -9.18 -11.71
N ARG A 82 18.28 -8.32 -12.64
CA ARG A 82 17.41 -7.65 -13.59
C ARG A 82 16.82 -8.70 -14.53
N ARG A 83 15.51 -8.96 -14.41
CA ARG A 83 14.79 -9.81 -15.37
C ARG A 83 14.83 -9.12 -16.73
N ALA A 84 15.55 -9.70 -17.69
CA ALA A 84 15.64 -9.18 -19.05
C ALA A 84 14.24 -9.12 -19.67
N LYS A 85 13.90 -7.97 -20.28
CA LYS A 85 12.70 -7.82 -21.10
C LYS A 85 12.91 -8.66 -22.36
N SER A 86 12.30 -9.83 -22.46
CA SER A 86 12.24 -10.55 -23.73
C SER A 86 11.25 -9.84 -24.64
N SER A 87 11.79 -9.07 -25.60
CA SER A 87 11.05 -8.64 -26.78
C SER A 87 10.72 -9.86 -27.64
N ALA A 88 9.53 -10.42 -27.44
CA ALA A 88 8.97 -11.40 -28.36
C ALA A 88 7.55 -10.94 -28.70
N GLY A 89 7.42 -10.24 -29.82
CA GLY A 89 6.13 -10.07 -30.48
C GLY A 89 5.60 -11.45 -30.83
N ARG A 90 4.52 -11.86 -30.17
CA ARG A 90 3.81 -13.09 -30.50
C ARG A 90 2.70 -12.71 -31.47
N ALA A 91 2.95 -12.93 -32.76
CA ALA A 91 1.92 -12.89 -33.79
C ALA A 91 0.81 -13.89 -33.42
N LEU A 92 -0.44 -13.46 -33.55
CA LEU A 92 -1.62 -14.32 -33.44
C LEU A 92 -1.75 -15.12 -34.75
N PRO A 93 -1.76 -16.46 -34.72
CA PRO A 93 -2.11 -17.24 -35.90
C PRO A 93 -3.61 -17.07 -36.17
N GLY A 94 -3.94 -16.66 -37.40
CA GLY A 94 -5.32 -16.52 -37.87
C GLY A 94 -6.06 -17.84 -37.95
N MET A 95 -7.38 -17.71 -37.83
CA MET A 95 -8.39 -18.44 -38.62
C MET A 95 -7.94 -18.31 -40.10
N ASP A 96 -7.73 -19.36 -40.90
CA ASP A 96 -8.59 -20.52 -41.22
C ASP A 96 -7.75 -21.77 -41.55
#